data_AF-A0A7W1VUL6-F1
#
_entry.id   AF-A0A7W1VUL6-F1
#
_cell.length_a   1.000
_cell.length_b   1.000
_cell.length_c   1.000
_cell.angle_alpha   90.00
_cell.angle_beta   90.00
_cell.angle_gamma   90.00
#
_symmetry.space_group_name_H-M   'P 1'
#
loop_
_entity.id
_entity.type
_entity.pdbx_description
1 polymer ?
#
loop_
_entity_poly.entity_id
_entity_poly.type
_entity_poly.pdbx_seq_one_letter_code
_entity_poly.pdbx_strand_id
1 'polypeptide(L)' 'MTDTEQSILDSLRDLDEKIRQMATVTPKPNLLPIFERLDNLARELPRGTDPDLIHYLHKKSYEKARLHLEGHREG' A
#
# COMPACT_ATOMS: atom_id res chain seq x y z
N MET A 1 2.89 -5.52 13.93
CA MET A 1 2.11 -4.85 12.87
C MET A 1 0.87 -4.24 13.51
N THR A 2 0.63 -2.97 13.24
CA THR A 2 -0.58 -2.23 13.64
C THR A 2 -1.70 -2.44 12.63
N ASP A 3 -2.93 -2.13 13.01
CA ASP A 3 -4.10 -2.22 12.13
C ASP A 3 -3.93 -1.37 10.86
N THR A 4 -3.30 -0.19 11.00
CA THR A 4 -2.99 0.72 9.90
C THR A 4 -2.01 0.11 8.90
N GLU A 5 -0.90 -0.49 9.36
CA GLU A 5 0.07 -1.16 8.48
C GLU A 5 -0.57 -2.33 7.72
N GLN A 6 -1.43 -3.10 8.38
CA GLN A 6 -2.13 -4.22 7.76
C GLN A 6 -3.11 -3.73 6.69
N SER A 7 -3.81 -2.62 6.93
CA SER A 7 -4.67 -1.95 5.96
C SER A 7 -3.89 -1.34 4.79
N ILE A 8 -2.68 -0.82 5.02
CA ILE A 8 -1.78 -0.34 3.96
C ILE A 8 -1.38 -1.53 3.09
N LEU A 9 -0.93 -2.62 3.71
CA LEU A 9 -0.53 -3.82 2.97
C LEU A 9 -1.69 -4.31 2.09
N ASP A 10 -2.89 -4.45 2.65
CA ASP A 10 -4.09 -4.85 1.91
C ASP A 10 -4.39 -3.91 0.73
N SER A 11 -4.32 -2.59 0.95
CA SER A 11 -4.52 -1.59 -0.10
C SER A 11 -3.45 -1.66 -1.20
N LEU A 12 -2.20 -1.96 -0.85
CA LEU A 12 -1.12 -2.20 -1.83
C LEU A 12 -1.37 -3.49 -2.62
N ARG A 13 -1.99 -4.52 -2.01
CA ARG A 13 -2.41 -5.74 -2.70
C ARG A 13 -3.55 -5.49 -3.68
N ASP A 14 -4.57 -4.78 -3.24
CA ASP A 14 -5.71 -4.39 -4.07
C ASP A 14 -5.24 -3.53 -5.26
N LEU A 15 -4.28 -2.61 -5.05
CA LEU A 15 -3.71 -1.81 -6.14
C LEU A 15 -3.08 -2.68 -7.24
N ASP A 16 -2.22 -3.63 -6.88
CA ASP A 16 -1.57 -4.52 -7.85
C ASP A 16 -2.60 -5.38 -8.60
N GLU A 17 -3.59 -5.91 -7.87
CA GLU A 17 -4.66 -6.69 -8.48
C GLU A 17 -5.47 -5.84 -9.47
N LYS A 18 -5.87 -4.63 -9.10
CA LYS A 18 -6.61 -3.73 -10.00
C LYS A 18 -5.78 -3.29 -11.19
N ILE A 19 -4.48 -3.07 -11.05
CA ILE A 19 -3.59 -2.77 -12.18
C ILE A 19 -3.53 -3.97 -13.14
N ARG A 20 -3.38 -5.20 -12.63
CA ARG A 20 -3.43 -6.43 -13.44
C ARG A 20 -4.78 -6.59 -14.14
N GLN A 21 -5.87 -6.32 -13.43
CA GLN A 21 -7.22 -6.34 -13.98
C GLN A 21 -7.42 -5.23 -15.02
N MET A 22 -6.79 -4.06 -14.88
CA MET A 22 -6.89 -2.95 -15.84
C MET A 22 -6.43 -3.33 -17.25
N ALA A 23 -5.56 -4.34 -17.37
CA ALA A 23 -5.12 -4.90 -18.64
C ALA A 23 -6.16 -5.86 -19.27
N THR A 24 -7.11 -6.38 -18.49
CA THR A 24 -8.04 -7.45 -18.90
C THR A 24 -9.52 -7.07 -18.83
N VAL A 25 -9.95 -6.13 -17.97
CA VAL A 25 -11.36 -5.73 -17.81
C VAL A 25 -11.67 -4.34 -18.38
N THR A 26 -12.85 -4.25 -19.00
CA THR A 26 -13.48 -3.01 -19.47
C THR A 26 -14.89 -2.90 -18.87
N PRO A 27 -15.26 -1.77 -18.24
CA PRO A 27 -14.51 -0.53 -18.08
C PRO A 27 -13.35 -0.65 -17.09
N LYS A 28 -12.35 0.22 -17.26
CA LYS A 28 -11.13 0.20 -16.45
C LYS A 28 -11.47 0.46 -14.97
N PRO A 29 -10.99 -0.37 -14.02
CA PRO A 29 -11.16 -0.10 -12.60
C PRO A 29 -10.49 1.23 -12.21
N ASN A 30 -11.11 1.97 -11.30
CA ASN A 30 -10.60 3.26 -10.86
C ASN A 30 -9.57 3.07 -9.73
N LEU A 31 -8.33 3.50 -9.97
CA LEU A 31 -7.22 3.39 -9.02
C LEU A 31 -7.13 4.57 -8.06
N LEU A 32 -7.77 5.70 -8.39
CA LEU A 32 -7.82 6.91 -7.56
C LEU A 32 -8.21 6.63 -6.10
N PRO A 33 -9.33 5.93 -5.80
CA PRO A 33 -9.73 5.70 -4.42
C PRO A 33 -8.72 4.85 -3.62
N ILE A 34 -7.93 4.00 -4.28
CA ILE A 34 -6.89 3.22 -3.62
C ILE A 34 -5.72 4.11 -3.23
N PHE A 35 -5.31 5.02 -4.11
CA PHE A 35 -4.26 5.99 -3.79
C PHE A 35 -4.68 6.94 -2.66
N GLU A 36 -5.93 7.41 -2.67
CA GLU A 36 -6.46 8.24 -1.58
C GLU A 36 -6.50 7.47 -0.26
N ARG A 37 -6.91 6.20 -0.28
CA ARG A 37 -6.90 5.34 0.92
C ARG A 37 -5.48 5.13 1.45
N LEU A 38 -4.51 4.85 0.56
CA LEU A 38 -3.11 4.68 0.94
C LEU A 38 -2.51 5.96 1.53
N ASP A 39 -2.81 7.12 0.96
CA ASP A 39 -2.33 8.42 1.47
C ASP A 39 -2.92 8.74 2.85
N ASN A 40 -4.21 8.45 3.04
CA ASN A 40 -4.87 8.64 4.33
C ASN A 40 -4.29 7.71 5.40
N LEU A 41 -4.16 6.41 5.08
CA LEU A 41 -3.53 5.44 5.98
C LEU A 41 -2.08 5.80 6.29
N ALA A 42 -1.33 6.31 5.31
CA ALA A 42 0.05 6.77 5.50
C ALA A 42 0.13 7.96 6.48
N ARG A 43 -0.89 8.82 6.50
CA ARG A 43 -1.00 9.93 7.47
C ARG A 43 -1.42 9.46 8.86
N GLU A 44 -2.17 8.37 8.94
CA GLU A 44 -2.60 7.74 10.19
C GLU A 44 -1.56 6.78 10.77
N LEU A 45 -0.41 6.61 10.10
CA LEU A 45 0.66 5.75 10.60
C LEU A 45 1.15 6.22 11.98
N PRO A 46 1.18 5.34 12.98
CA PRO A 46 1.70 5.69 14.29
C PRO A 46 3.19 5.99 14.21
N ARG A 47 3.69 6.83 15.13
CA ARG A 47 5.12 7.23 15.19
C ARG A 47 6.09 6.06 15.47
N GLY A 48 5.58 4.87 15.76
CA GLY A 48 6.36 3.64 15.89
C GLY A 48 6.48 2.83 14.59
N THR A 49 5.89 3.31 13.49
CA THR A 49 6.04 2.69 12.17
C THR A 49 7.43 2.93 11.62
N ASP A 50 7.93 1.93 10.91
CA ASP A 50 9.27 1.92 10.34
C ASP A 50 9.48 3.14 9.40
N PRO A 51 10.53 3.94 9.60
CA PRO A 51 10.80 5.12 8.79
C PRO A 51 11.05 4.78 7.32
N ASP A 52 11.54 3.57 7.01
CA ASP A 52 11.68 3.10 5.63
C ASP A 52 10.31 2.97 4.95
N LEU A 53 9.30 2.42 5.64
CA LEU A 53 7.94 2.32 5.12
C LEU A 53 7.36 3.70 4.77
N ILE A 54 7.51 4.66 5.68
CA ILE A 54 7.06 6.03 5.48
C ILE A 54 7.76 6.62 4.25
N HIS A 55 9.07 6.40 4.11
CA HIS A 55 9.84 6.85 2.96
C HIS A 55 9.34 6.24 1.65
N TYR A 56 9.05 4.93 1.62
CA TYR A 56 8.53 4.24 0.44
C TYR A 56 7.15 4.75 0.03
N LEU A 57 6.24 4.96 0.98
CA LEU A 57 4.91 5.53 0.73
C LEU A 57 5.03 6.95 0.16
N HIS A 58 5.89 7.79 0.74
CA HIS A 58 6.12 9.16 0.27
C HIS A 58 6.75 9.22 -1.12
N LYS A 59 7.63 8.25 -1.44
CA LYS A 59 8.23 8.05 -2.77
C LYS A 59 7.28 7.40 -3.78
N LYS A 60 6.05 7.07 -3.39
CA LYS A 60 5.10 6.26 -4.20
C LYS A 60 5.69 4.92 -4.65
N SER A 61 6.67 4.42 -3.90
CA SER A 61 7.30 3.12 -4.12
C SER A 61 6.48 2.03 -3.43
N TYR A 62 5.25 1.85 -3.92
CA TYR A 62 4.27 0.92 -3.36
C TYR A 62 4.78 -0.52 -3.31
N GLU A 63 5.52 -0.96 -4.33
CA GLU A 63 6.13 -2.28 -4.38
C GLU A 63 7.16 -2.50 -3.24
N LYS A 64 8.02 -1.51 -3.00
CA LYS A 64 9.00 -1.56 -1.90
C LYS A 64 8.34 -1.47 -0.53
N ALA A 65 7.33 -0.61 -0.39
CA ALA A 65 6.54 -0.51 0.84
C ALA A 65 5.92 -1.88 1.20
N ARG A 66 5.40 -2.58 0.18
CA ARG A 66 4.82 -3.91 0.31
C ARG A 66 5.86 -4.95 0.71
N LEU A 67 6.99 -5.00 0.00
CA LEU A 67 8.11 -5.90 0.33
C LEU A 67 8.66 -5.65 1.74
N HIS A 68 8.72 -4.40 2.17
CA HIS A 68 9.16 -4.05 3.52
C HIS A 68 8.16 -4.55 4.58
N LEU A 69 6.85 -4.35 4.35
CA LEU A 69 5.78 -4.86 5.22
C LEU A 69 5.69 -6.40 5.23
N GLU A 70 5.95 -7.05 4.09
CA GLU A 70 5.95 -8.52 3.97
C GLU A 70 7.22 -9.13 4.57
N GLY A 71 8.40 -8.54 4.34
CA GLY A 71 9.66 -8.98 4.93
C GLY A 71 9.68 -8.88 6.46
N HIS A 72 8.92 -7.95 7.03
CA HIS A 72 8.73 -7.85 8.48
C HIS A 72 7.87 -9.00 9.08
N ARG A 73 7.26 -9.87 8.26
CA ARG A 73 6.56 -11.09 8.69
C ARG A 73 7.45 -12.34 8.75
N GLU A 74 8.65 -12.32 8.17
CA GLU A 74 9.55 -13.49 8.12
C GLU A 74 10.58 -13.56 9.26
N GLY A 75 10.42 -12.74 10.32
CA GLY A 75 11.31 -12.68 11.49
C GLY A 75 10.64 -13.08 12.80
#